data_AF-A0A227J3S3-F1
#
_entry.id   AF-A0A227J3S3-F1
#
_cell.length_a   1.000
_cell.length_b   1.000
_cell.length_c   1.000
_cell.angle_alpha   90.00
_cell.angle_beta   90.00
_cell.angle_gamma   90.00
#
_symmetry.space_group_name_H-M   'P 1'
#
loop_
_entity.id
_entity.type
_entity.pdbx_description
1 polymer ?
#
loop_
_entity_poly.entity_id
_entity_poly.type
_entity_poly.pdbx_seq_one_letter_code
_entity_poly.pdbx_strand_id
1 'polypeptide(L)'
;MGVLLLCNLWENKLPRKTLTVKRSFRWLNNLSLVALNSAIIALVMPIAAFQAAAIAHDQQWGLFNLLSLPGWLNVLLAVIVLDLIIYVQHLVFHRVKPLWKIHRM
;
A
#
# COMPACT_ATOMS: atom_id res chain seq x y z
N MET A 1 -5.02 17.43 0.44
CA MET A 1 -6.20 18.29 0.17
C MET A 1 -5.87 19.54 -0.64
N GLY A 2 -4.89 20.36 -0.26
CA GLY A 2 -4.55 21.61 -0.98
C GLY A 2 -4.25 21.43 -2.47
N VAL A 3 -3.48 20.40 -2.84
CA VAL A 3 -3.18 20.08 -4.25
C VAL A 3 -4.45 19.70 -5.04
N LEU A 4 -5.37 18.93 -4.43
CA LEU A 4 -6.64 18.56 -5.08
C LEU A 4 -7.52 19.79 -5.37
N LEU A 5 -7.58 20.73 -4.43
CA LEU A 5 -8.32 21.98 -4.61
C LEU A 5 -7.72 22.86 -5.70
N LEU A 6 -6.38 22.96 -5.76
CA LEU A 6 -5.67 23.67 -6.82
C LEU A 6 -5.92 23.05 -8.19
N CYS A 7 -5.83 21.72 -8.30
CA CYS A 7 -6.15 21.01 -9.54
C CYS A 7 -7.62 21.21 -9.96
N ASN A 8 -8.55 21.26 -8.99
CA ASN A 8 -9.96 21.50 -9.26
C ASN A 8 -10.23 22.92 -9.82
N LEU A 9 -9.54 23.93 -9.26
CA LEU A 9 -9.61 25.32 -9.71
C LEU A 9 -8.97 25.49 -11.10
N TRP A 10 -7.84 24.82 -11.35
CA TRP A 10 -7.20 24.81 -12.66
C TRP A 10 -8.11 24.18 -13.71
N GLU A 11 -8.64 22.99 -13.45
CA GLU A 11 -9.53 22.28 -14.37
C GLU A 11 -10.74 23.13 -14.77
N ASN A 12 -11.26 23.94 -13.83
CA ASN A 12 -12.33 24.90 -14.09
C ASN A 12 -11.95 26.02 -15.05
N LYS A 13 -10.76 26.61 -14.88
CA LYS A 13 -10.37 27.84 -15.59
C LYS A 13 -9.70 27.56 -16.93
N LEU A 14 -8.96 26.45 -17.05
CA LEU A 14 -8.12 26.13 -18.20
C LEU A 14 -8.18 24.61 -18.50
N PRO A 15 -9.30 24.10 -19.04
CA PRO A 15 -9.42 22.69 -19.38
C PRO A 15 -8.47 22.32 -20.52
N ARG A 16 -7.52 21.42 -20.25
CA ARG A 16 -6.54 20.96 -21.25
C ARG A 16 -7.13 20.02 -22.31
N LYS A 17 -8.22 19.32 -21.99
CA LYS A 17 -8.89 18.35 -22.87
C LYS A 17 -10.41 18.51 -22.75
N THR A 18 -11.13 18.21 -23.82
CA THR A 18 -12.59 18.12 -23.80
C THR A 18 -13.02 16.99 -22.86
N LEU A 19 -14.05 17.24 -22.04
CA LEU A 19 -14.56 16.24 -21.11
C LEU A 19 -15.31 15.16 -21.90
N THR A 20 -14.84 13.91 -21.81
CA THR A 20 -15.52 12.74 -22.40
C THR A 20 -16.58 12.15 -21.47
N VAL A 21 -16.55 12.49 -20.19
CA VAL A 21 -17.46 12.02 -19.15
C VAL A 21 -17.84 13.19 -18.24
N LYS A 22 -19.04 13.13 -17.63
CA LYS A 22 -19.48 14.15 -16.67
C LYS A 22 -18.48 14.26 -15.51
N ARG A 23 -18.07 15.48 -15.18
CA ARG A 23 -17.05 15.75 -14.17
C ARG A 23 -17.44 15.25 -12.79
N SER A 24 -18.69 15.46 -12.37
CA SER A 24 -19.20 14.98 -11.08
C SER A 24 -19.07 13.47 -10.93
N PHE A 25 -19.37 12.71 -11.99
CA PHE A 25 -19.21 11.27 -12.02
C PHE A 25 -17.75 10.84 -11.87
N ARG A 26 -16.83 11.48 -12.61
CA ARG A 26 -15.38 11.21 -12.51
C ARG A 26 -14.83 11.50 -11.11
N TRP A 27 -15.19 12.65 -10.55
CA TRP A 27 -14.74 13.06 -9.22
C TRP A 27 -15.31 12.17 -8.12
N LEU A 28 -16.60 11.85 -8.19
CA LEU A 28 -17.23 10.96 -7.21
C LEU A 28 -16.56 9.58 -7.22
N ASN A 29 -16.37 8.97 -8.39
CA ASN A 29 -15.74 7.65 -8.49
C ASN A 29 -14.29 7.64 -7.99
N ASN A 30 -13.48 8.65 -8.35
CA ASN A 30 -12.09 8.68 -7.93
C ASN A 30 -11.95 8.98 -6.44
N LEU A 31 -12.73 9.93 -5.91
CA LEU A 31 -12.68 10.26 -4.49
C LEU A 31 -13.26 9.14 -3.63
N SER A 32 -14.33 8.49 -4.06
CA SER A 32 -14.90 7.34 -3.34
C SER A 32 -13.93 6.16 -3.34
N LEU A 33 -13.29 5.86 -4.47
CA LEU A 33 -12.30 4.80 -4.57
C LEU A 33 -11.10 5.07 -3.65
N VAL A 34 -10.56 6.30 -3.67
CA VAL A 34 -9.44 6.69 -2.80
C VAL A 34 -9.86 6.63 -1.33
N ALA A 35 -11.00 7.23 -0.96
CA ALA A 35 -11.46 7.25 0.42
C ALA A 35 -11.73 5.84 0.95
N LEU A 36 -12.41 4.99 0.17
CA LEU A 36 -12.67 3.61 0.54
C LEU A 36 -11.37 2.82 0.70
N ASN A 37 -10.47 2.89 -0.29
CA ASN A 37 -9.19 2.18 -0.22
C ASN A 37 -8.35 2.63 0.98
N SER A 38 -8.24 3.94 1.20
CA SER A 38 -7.50 4.48 2.34
C SER A 38 -8.12 4.08 3.68
N ALA A 39 -9.45 4.12 3.81
CA ALA A 39 -10.14 3.70 5.02
C ALA A 39 -9.95 2.20 5.31
N ILE A 40 -10.10 1.35 4.28
CA ILE A 40 -9.89 -0.09 4.39
C ILE A 40 -8.45 -0.36 4.84
N ILE A 41 -7.46 0.20 4.17
CA ILE A 41 -6.04 -0.01 4.52
C ILE A 41 -5.77 0.49 5.94
N ALA A 42 -6.23 1.70 6.28
CA ALA A 42 -5.98 2.29 7.60
C ALA A 42 -6.61 1.51 8.76
N LEU A 43 -7.73 0.82 8.51
CA LEU A 43 -8.41 0.03 9.54
C LEU A 43 -7.92 -1.42 9.57
N VAL A 44 -7.83 -2.06 8.41
CA VAL A 44 -7.54 -3.50 8.30
C VAL A 44 -6.06 -3.78 8.54
N MET A 45 -5.14 -2.98 8.00
CA MET A 45 -3.71 -3.29 8.09
C MET A 45 -3.16 -3.26 9.52
N PRO A 46 -3.50 -2.29 10.39
CA PRO A 46 -3.04 -2.33 11.78
C PRO A 46 -3.57 -3.56 12.51
N ILE A 47 -4.86 -3.86 12.38
CA ILE A 47 -5.48 -5.03 13.01
C ILE A 47 -4.79 -6.31 12.54
N ALA A 48 -4.59 -6.46 11.22
CA ALA A 48 -3.93 -7.62 10.65
C ALA A 48 -2.47 -7.75 11.15
N ALA A 49 -1.73 -6.64 11.22
CA ALA A 49 -0.34 -6.63 11.68
C ALA A 49 -0.23 -7.01 13.17
N PHE A 50 -1.05 -6.41 14.04
CA PHE A 50 -1.06 -6.73 15.46
C PHE A 50 -1.45 -8.19 15.71
N GLN A 51 -2.52 -8.67 15.05
CA GLN A 51 -2.96 -10.06 15.21
C GLN A 51 -1.94 -11.06 14.68
N ALA A 52 -1.31 -10.78 13.54
CA ALA A 52 -0.23 -11.63 13.02
C ALA A 52 0.95 -11.69 13.98
N ALA A 53 1.34 -10.55 14.59
CA ALA A 53 2.41 -10.51 15.58
C ALA A 53 2.06 -11.30 16.85
N ALA A 54 0.84 -11.16 17.36
CA ALA A 54 0.37 -11.91 18.53
C ALA A 54 0.35 -13.42 18.26
N ILE A 55 -0.23 -13.85 17.13
CA ILE A 55 -0.26 -15.27 16.73
C ILE A 55 1.16 -15.81 16.56
N ALA A 56 2.04 -15.06 15.89
CA ALA A 56 3.41 -15.48 15.68
C ALA A 56 4.19 -15.60 17.00
N HIS A 57 3.93 -14.71 17.96
CA HIS A 57 4.52 -14.79 19.28
C HIS A 57 3.99 -15.98 20.07
N ASP A 58 2.68 -16.15 20.16
CA ASP A 58 2.07 -17.23 20.95
C ASP A 58 2.43 -18.61 20.42
N GLN A 59 2.48 -18.77 19.09
CA GLN A 59 2.82 -20.03 18.43
C GLN A 59 4.32 -20.18 18.17
N GLN A 60 5.14 -19.19 18.55
CA GLN A 60 6.58 -19.15 18.27
C GLN A 60 6.91 -19.32 16.78
N TRP A 61 6.06 -18.79 15.89
CA TRP A 61 6.24 -18.86 14.44
C TRP A 61 7.21 -17.79 13.94
N GLY A 62 8.05 -18.16 12.98
CA GLY A 62 8.94 -17.22 12.28
C GLY A 62 10.37 -17.26 12.80
N LEU A 63 11.31 -16.92 11.91
CA LEU A 63 12.74 -17.07 12.13
C LEU A 63 13.23 -16.35 13.40
N PHE A 64 12.73 -15.14 13.66
CA PHE A 64 13.16 -14.33 14.80
C PHE A 64 12.64 -14.81 16.16
N ASN A 65 11.61 -15.68 16.20
CA ASN A 65 11.20 -16.34 17.44
C ASN A 65 12.12 -17.51 17.81
N LEU A 66 12.83 -18.09 16.82
CA LEU A 66 13.81 -19.15 17.05
C LEU A 66 15.19 -18.61 17.44
N LEU A 67 15.46 -17.33 17.19
CA LEU A 67 16.74 -16.69 17.41
C LEU A 67 16.73 -15.92 18.74
N SER A 68 17.59 -16.30 19.68
CA SER A 68 17.76 -15.60 20.96
C SER A 68 18.63 -14.35 20.82
N LEU A 69 18.17 -13.37 20.03
CA LEU A 69 18.89 -12.11 19.80
C LEU A 69 18.41 -10.97 20.75
N PRO A 70 19.27 -9.97 21.02
CA PRO A 70 18.84 -8.74 21.66
C PRO A 70 17.73 -8.04 20.85
N GLY A 71 16.74 -7.45 21.53
CA GLY A 71 15.55 -6.87 20.87
C GLY A 71 15.86 -5.82 19.79
N TRP A 72 16.86 -4.96 20.01
CA TRP A 72 17.25 -3.95 19.02
C TRP A 72 17.81 -4.57 17.73
N LEU A 73 18.53 -5.70 17.85
CA LEU A 73 19.11 -6.40 16.70
C LEU A 73 18.02 -7.16 15.94
N ASN A 74 17.04 -7.74 16.65
CA ASN A 74 15.85 -8.31 16.03
C ASN A 74 15.11 -7.27 15.19
N VAL A 75 14.87 -6.06 15.71
CA VAL A 75 14.20 -4.99 14.96
C VAL A 75 15.02 -4.60 13.72
N LEU A 76 16.32 -4.37 13.89
CA LEU A 76 17.19 -3.97 12.78
C LEU A 76 17.20 -5.01 11.65
N LEU A 77 17.39 -6.28 11.99
CA LEU A 77 17.39 -7.37 11.02
C LEU A 77 16.01 -7.59 10.40
N ALA A 78 14.93 -7.46 11.16
CA ALA A 78 13.57 -7.58 10.64
C ALA A 78 13.29 -6.53 9.57
N VAL A 79 13.70 -5.27 9.78
CA VAL A 79 13.57 -4.20 8.78
C VAL A 79 14.35 -4.54 7.51
N ILE A 80 15.64 -4.91 7.64
CA ILE A 80 16.48 -5.25 6.49
C ILE A 80 15.89 -6.42 5.69
N VAL A 81 15.46 -7.49 6.38
CA VAL A 81 14.89 -8.67 5.74
C VAL A 81 13.55 -8.35 5.09
N LEU A 82 12.69 -7.57 5.75
CA LEU A 82 11.41 -7.15 5.20
C LEU A 82 11.59 -6.32 3.92
N ASP A 83 12.49 -5.34 3.94
CA ASP A 83 12.81 -4.50 2.78
C ASP A 83 13.35 -5.34 1.62
N LEU A 84 14.24 -6.30 1.91
CA LEU A 84 14.76 -7.22 0.90
C LEU A 84 13.65 -8.09 0.31
N ILE A 85 12.74 -8.61 1.14
CA ILE A 85 11.59 -9.41 0.67
C ILE A 85 10.69 -8.58 -0.23
N ILE A 86 10.37 -7.33 0.15
CA ILE A 86 9.54 -6.42 -0.66
C ILE A 86 10.24 -6.09 -1.98
N TYR A 87 11.55 -5.86 -1.95
CA TYR A 87 12.34 -5.61 -3.15
C TYR A 87 12.34 -6.82 -4.10
N VAL A 88 12.56 -8.02 -3.57
CA VAL A 88 12.52 -9.27 -4.35
C VAL A 88 11.11 -9.50 -4.90
N GLN A 89 10.06 -9.25 -4.11
CA GLN A 89 8.68 -9.30 -4.55
C GLN A 89 8.47 -8.40 -5.77
N HIS A 90 8.93 -7.14 -5.71
CA HIS A 90 8.84 -6.20 -6.83
C HIS A 90 9.58 -6.70 -8.07
N LEU A 91 10.82 -7.20 -7.90
CA LEU A 91 11.59 -7.80 -8.98
C LEU A 91 10.85 -8.98 -9.63
N VAL A 92 10.26 -9.86 -8.83
CA VAL A 92 9.49 -11.03 -9.30
C VAL A 92 8.25 -10.57 -10.07
N PHE A 93 7.52 -9.57 -9.58
CA PHE A 93 6.37 -9.00 -10.30
C PHE A 93 6.76 -8.47 -11.68
N HIS A 94 7.94 -7.90 -11.85
CA HIS A 94 8.42 -7.43 -13.15
C HIS A 94 8.97 -8.54 -14.06
N ARG A 95 9.53 -9.61 -13.48
CA ARG A 95 10.16 -10.70 -14.26
C ARG A 95 9.17 -11.77 -14.71
N VAL A 96 8.13 -12.03 -13.93
CA VAL A 96 7.17 -13.12 -14.19
C VAL A 96 5.95 -12.57 -14.93
N LYS A 97 5.80 -12.93 -16.22
CA LYS A 97 4.76 -12.42 -17.13
C LYS A 97 3.32 -12.39 -16.57
N PRO A 98 2.77 -13.45 -15.94
CA PRO A 98 1.41 -13.39 -15.38
C PRO A 98 1.32 -12.41 -14.20
N LEU A 99 2.33 -12.37 -13.33
CA LEU A 99 2.38 -11.45 -12.19
C LEU A 99 2.52 -10.00 -12.65
N TRP A 100 3.29 -9.76 -13.71
CA TRP A 100 3.43 -8.43 -14.32
C TRP A 100 2.09 -7.87 -14.82
N LYS A 101 1.21 -8.71 -15.38
CA LYS A 101 -0.12 -8.26 -15.84
C LYS A 101 -1.00 -7.74 -14.71
N ILE A 102 -0.83 -8.26 -13.50
CA ILE A 102 -1.56 -7.83 -12.30
C ILE A 102 -0.91 -6.57 -11.70
N HIS A 103 0.42 -6.48 -11.78
CA HIS A 103 1.17 -5.37 -11.21
C HIS A 103 1.12 -4.10 -12.05
N ARG A 104 1.00 -4.23 -13.38
CA ARG A 104 0.88 -3.06 -14.26
C ARG A 104 -0.47 -2.36 -14.03
N MET A 105 -0.40 -1.11 -13.57
CA MET A 105 -1.52 -0.15 -13.58
C MET A 105 -1.11 1.05 -14.43
#